data_AF-A0A919RHW4-F1
#
_entry.id   AF-A0A919RHW4-F1
#
_cell.length_a   1.000
_cell.length_b   1.000
_cell.length_c   1.000
_cell.angle_alpha   90.00
_cell.angle_beta   90.00
_cell.angle_gamma   90.00
#
_symmetry.space_group_name_H-M   'P 1'
#
loop_
_entity.id
_entity.type
_entity.pdbx_description
1 polymer ?
#
loop_
_entity_poly.entity_id
_entity_poly.type
_entity_poly.pdbx_seq_one_letter_code
_entity_poly.pdbx_strand_id
1 'polypeptide(L)' 'MVAQAYGLTARELEVAHLVARGLPTGEIAAELFVSPHTVRDHLKAAFRKTDVSVRGELVARLFA' A
#
# COMPACT_ATOMS: atom_id res chain seq x y z
N MET A 1 12.51 -5.24 8.63
CA MET A 1 11.05 -4.97 8.56
C MET A 1 10.44 -5.95 7.58
N VAL A 2 9.27 -6.52 7.90
CA VAL A 2 8.58 -7.53 7.08
C VAL A 2 8.34 -7.03 5.64
N ALA A 3 8.08 -5.74 5.46
CA ALA A 3 7.91 -5.13 4.15
C ALA A 3 9.12 -5.24 3.20
N GLN A 4 10.36 -5.17 3.71
CA GLN A 4 11.55 -5.35 2.86
C GLN A 4 11.67 -6.80 2.37
N ALA A 5 11.18 -7.78 3.15
CA ALA A 5 11.20 -9.19 2.76
C ALA A 5 10.32 -9.48 1.54
N TYR A 6 9.28 -8.66 1.31
CA TYR A 6 8.38 -8.79 0.15
C TYR A 6 8.85 -8.01 -1.09
N GLY A 7 10.00 -7.32 -1.06
CA GLY A 7 10.50 -6.57 -2.21
C GLY A 7 9.60 -5.39 -2.61
N LEU A 8 8.92 -4.77 -1.65
CA LEU A 8 8.15 -3.55 -1.86
C LEU A 8 9.08 -2.40 -2.26
N THR A 9 8.68 -1.64 -3.26
CA THR A 9 9.31 -0.36 -3.60
C THR A 9 9.00 0.66 -2.51
N ALA A 10 9.80 1.74 -2.46
CA ALA A 10 9.54 2.85 -1.54
C ALA A 10 8.11 3.40 -1.68
N ARG A 11 7.61 3.53 -2.92
CA ARG A 11 6.27 4.08 -3.17
C ARG A 11 5.14 3.12 -2.77
N GLU A 12 5.30 1.82 -2.98
CA GLU A 12 4.32 0.82 -2.53
C GLU A 12 4.26 0.77 -0.99
N LEU A 13 5.42 0.86 -0.32
CA LEU A 13 5.50 0.91 1.14
C LEU A 13 4.87 2.19 1.71
N GLU A 14 5.13 3.34 1.09
CA GLU A 14 4.52 4.62 1.47
C GLU A 14 2.98 4.55 1.35
N VAL A 15 2.47 4.01 0.23
CA VAL A 15 1.03 3.79 0.06
C VAL A 15 0.48 2.85 1.14
N ALA A 16 1.16 1.74 1.45
CA ALA A 16 0.74 0.81 2.49
C ALA A 16 0.69 1.46 3.89
N HIS A 17 1.64 2.34 4.22
CA HIS A 17 1.62 3.12 5.46
C HIS A 17 0.40 4.04 5.55
N LEU A 18 0.06 4.73 4.45
CA LEU A 18 -1.14 5.58 4.43
C LEU A 18 -2.43 4.77 4.54
N VAL A 19 -2.47 3.55 3.96
CA VAL A 19 -3.57 2.61 4.19
C VAL A 19 -3.65 2.19 5.66
N ALA A 20 -2.53 1.91 6.31
CA ALA A 20 -2.50 1.55 7.74
C ALA A 20 -2.99 2.69 8.65
N ARG A 21 -2.81 3.94 8.23
CA ARG A 21 -3.37 5.14 8.88
C ARG A 21 -4.88 5.32 8.65
N GLY A 22 -5.51 4.46 7.85
CA GLY A 22 -6.95 4.49 7.57
C GLY A 22 -7.35 5.40 6.41
N LEU A 23 -6.41 5.95 5.64
CA LEU A 23 -6.75 6.90 4.58
C LEU A 23 -7.42 6.20 3.38
N PRO A 24 -8.50 6.75 2.83
CA PRO A 24 -9.09 6.28 1.58
C PRO A 24 -8.20 6.61 0.40
N THR A 25 -8.33 5.86 -0.69
CA THR A 25 -7.50 6.00 -1.91
C THR A 25 -7.46 7.43 -2.46
N GLY A 26 -8.57 8.19 -2.35
CA GLY A 26 -8.63 9.58 -2.81
C GLY A 26 -7.76 10.53 -1.98
N GLU A 27 -7.73 10.35 -0.66
CA GLU A 27 -6.88 11.15 0.24
C GLU A 27 -5.41 10.77 0.08
N ILE A 28 -5.11 9.48 -0.07
CA ILE A 28 -3.75 9.00 -0.40
C ILE A 28 -3.26 9.64 -1.70
N ALA A 29 -4.12 9.69 -2.72
CA ALA A 29 -3.79 10.29 -4.00
C ALA A 29 -3.47 11.79 -3.87
N ALA A 30 -4.25 12.52 -3.05
CA ALA A 30 -4.00 13.92 -2.75
C ALA A 30 -2.68 14.12 -1.97
N GLU A 31 -2.42 13.32 -0.92
CA GLU A 31 -1.21 13.41 -0.09
C GLU A 31 0.07 13.11 -0.90
N LEU A 32 -0.02 12.17 -1.85
CA LEU A 32 1.10 11.77 -2.70
C LEU A 32 1.19 12.54 -4.03
N PHE A 33 0.29 13.50 -4.28
CA PHE A 33 0.21 14.26 -5.53
C PHE A 33 0.14 13.39 -6.80
N VAL A 34 -0.65 12.31 -6.75
CA VAL A 34 -0.86 11.39 -7.88
C VAL A 34 -2.35 11.17 -8.13
N SER A 35 -2.70 10.44 -9.19
CA SER A 35 -4.09 10.05 -9.42
C SER A 35 -4.53 8.92 -8.49
N PRO A 36 -5.84 8.80 -8.16
CA PRO A 36 -6.36 7.62 -7.47
C PRO A 36 -6.11 6.32 -8.22
N HIS A 37 -5.95 6.37 -9.55
CA HIS A 37 -5.59 5.21 -10.36
C HIS A 37 -4.15 4.74 -10.06
N THR A 38 -3.20 5.68 -10.00
CA THR A 38 -1.80 5.41 -9.63
C THR A 38 -1.70 4.77 -8.25
N VAL A 39 -2.47 5.24 -7.26
CA VAL A 39 -2.52 4.62 -5.93
C VAL A 39 -3.04 3.17 -6.00
N ARG A 40 -4.09 2.92 -6.79
CA ARG A 40 -4.62 1.56 -7.00
C ARG A 40 -3.59 0.64 -7.64
N ASP A 41 -2.78 1.13 -8.56
CA ASP A 41 -1.75 0.33 -9.21
C ASP A 41 -0.61 -0.02 -8.24
N HIS A 42 -0.19 0.92 -7.39
CA HIS A 42 0.73 0.62 -6.29
C HIS A 42 0.14 -0.41 -5.32
N LEU A 43 -1.14 -0.31 -4.97
CA LEU A 43 -1.81 -1.30 -4.12
C LEU A 43 -1.87 -2.68 -4.79
N LYS A 44 -2.21 -2.77 -6.08
CA LYS A 44 -2.19 -4.04 -6.83
C LYS A 44 -0.80 -4.67 -6.85
N ALA A 45 0.24 -3.86 -7.03
CA ALA A 45 1.61 -4.34 -7.02
C ALA A 45 2.01 -4.83 -5.62
N ALA A 46 1.66 -4.09 -4.56
CA ALA A 46 1.86 -4.50 -3.18
C ALA A 46 1.14 -5.81 -2.85
N PHE A 47 -0.15 -5.91 -3.20
CA PHE A 47 -0.96 -7.12 -3.04
C PHE A 47 -0.33 -8.35 -3.68
N ARG A 48 0.13 -8.23 -4.93
CA ARG A 48 0.85 -9.31 -5.62
C ARG A 48 2.14 -9.72 -4.92
N LYS A 49 2.88 -8.77 -4.34
CA LYS A 49 4.16 -9.03 -3.68
C LYS A 49 4.00 -9.68 -2.31
N THR A 50 2.90 -9.36 -1.62
CA THR A 50 2.61 -9.88 -0.28
C THR A 50 1.68 -11.10 -0.28
N ASP A 51 1.18 -11.49 -1.46
CA ASP A 51 0.20 -12.56 -1.66
C ASP A 51 -1.07 -12.34 -0.81
N VAL A 52 -1.63 -11.13 -0.90
CA VAL A 52 -2.88 -10.75 -0.23
C VAL A 52 -3.81 -10.09 -1.23
N SER A 53 -5.11 -10.10 -0.96
CA SER A 53 -6.11 -9.48 -1.85
C SER A 53 -6.91 -8.36 -1.20
N VAL A 54 -6.76 -8.17 0.12
CA VAL A 54 -7.58 -7.25 0.91
C VAL A 54 -6.69 -6.20 1.60
N ARG A 55 -7.14 -4.94 1.61
CA ARG A 55 -6.40 -3.83 2.25
C ARG A 55 -6.06 -4.09 3.72
N GLY A 56 -7.02 -4.60 4.48
CA GLY A 56 -6.79 -4.94 5.89
C GLY A 56 -5.78 -6.05 6.08
N GLU A 57 -5.78 -7.06 5.19
CA GLU A 57 -4.80 -8.14 5.20
C GLU A 57 -3.40 -7.63 4.85
N LEU A 58 -3.28 -6.71 3.89
CA LEU A 58 -2.00 -6.05 3.57
C LEU A 58 -1.44 -5.33 4.80
N VAL A 59 -2.27 -4.58 5.53
CA VAL A 59 -1.84 -3.88 6.75
C VAL A 59 -1.40 -4.87 7.82
N ALA A 60 -2.21 -5.89 8.09
CA ALA A 60 -1.88 -6.92 9.07
C ALA A 60 -0.59 -7.65 8.70
N ARG A 61 -0.35 -7.95 7.41
CA ARG A 61 0.85 -8.65 6.96
C ARG A 61 2.11 -7.81 7.07
N LEU A 62 2.01 -6.49 6.88
CA LEU A 62 3.17 -5.60 6.83
C LEU A 62 3.54 -4.96 8.16
N PHE A 63 2.56 -4.78 9.06
CA PHE A 63 2.71 -3.97 10.27
C PHE A 63 2.29 -4.66 11.57
N ALA A 64 1.83 -5.92 11.53
CA ALA A 64 1.74 -6.76 12.72
C ALA A 64 3.07 -7.48 12.96
#